data_AF-A0A950T1Q5-F1
#
_entry.id   AF-A0A950T1Q5-F1
#
_cell.length_a   1.000
_cell.length_b   1.000
_cell.length_c   1.000
_cell.angle_alpha   90.00
_cell.angle_beta   90.00
_cell.angle_gamma   90.00
#
_symmetry.space_group_name_H-M   'P 1'
#
loop_
_entity.id
_entity.type
_entity.pdbx_description
1 polymer ?
#
loop_
_entity_poly.entity_id
_entity_poly.type
_entity_poly.pdbx_seq_one_letter_code
_entity_poly.pdbx_strand_id
1 'polypeptide(L)'
;MSLSEVARLRRRIADEYIAAKLAMEGFAVTAPHEFVTTKMQNIATCHQELIKLVGEQEATKVVAETIWEPADRQGLEKISHNPETVTQPDADH
;
A
#
# COMPACT_ATOMS: atom_id res chain seq x y z
N MET A 1 -7.79 -21.17 10.46
CA MET A 1 -7.55 -19.83 9.89
C MET A 1 -8.91 -19.24 9.51
N SER A 2 -9.36 -18.18 10.18
CA SER A 2 -10.66 -17.57 9.87
C SER A 2 -10.48 -16.37 8.94
N LEU A 3 -11.12 -16.41 7.78
CA LEU A 3 -11.14 -15.31 6.80
C LEU A 3 -11.63 -13.99 7.42
N SER A 4 -12.42 -14.06 8.49
CA SER A 4 -12.91 -12.91 9.26
C SER A 4 -11.78 -12.13 9.95
N GLU A 5 -10.76 -12.82 10.49
CA GLU A 5 -9.65 -12.16 11.19
C GLU A 5 -8.78 -11.38 10.18
N VAL A 6 -8.55 -11.97 9.00
CA VAL A 6 -7.84 -11.34 7.88
C VAL A 6 -8.63 -10.13 7.36
N ALA A 7 -9.95 -10.25 7.20
CA ALA A 7 -10.80 -9.15 6.77
C ALA A 7 -10.79 -7.98 7.77
N ARG A 8 -10.80 -8.28 9.07
CA ARG A 8 -10.68 -7.27 10.14
C ARG A 8 -9.34 -6.53 10.07
N LEU A 9 -8.24 -7.27 9.89
CA LEU A 9 -6.89 -6.70 9.76
C LEU A 9 -6.75 -5.84 8.51
N ARG A 10 -7.27 -6.29 7.36
CA ARG A 10 -7.30 -5.48 6.11
C ARG A 10 -8.00 -4.16 6.32
N ARG A 11 -9.18 -4.18 6.95
CA ARG A 11 -9.93 -2.95 7.20
C ARG A 11 -9.19 -2.00 8.13
N ARG A 12 -8.56 -2.52 9.19
CA ARG A 12 -7.73 -1.71 10.09
C ARG A 12 -6.54 -1.08 9.34
N ILE A 13 -5.84 -1.83 8.49
CA ILE A 13 -4.75 -1.28 7.67
C ILE A 13 -5.24 -0.15 6.75
N ALA A 14 -6.40 -0.34 6.10
CA ALA A 14 -7.00 0.67 5.24
C ALA A 14 -7.34 1.95 6.02
N ASP A 15 -7.97 1.82 7.19
CA ASP A 15 -8.37 2.97 8.03
C ASP A 15 -7.16 3.75 8.53
N GLU A 16 -6.11 3.07 9.00
CA GLU A 16 -4.88 3.71 9.48
C GLU A 16 -4.11 4.41 8.34
N TYR A 17 -4.10 3.80 7.15
CA TYR A 17 -3.46 4.38 5.97
C TYR A 17 -4.21 5.61 5.46
N ILE A 18 -5.55 5.56 5.39
CA ILE A 18 -6.37 6.72 5.00
C ILE A 18 -6.18 7.87 5.99
N ALA A 19 -6.14 7.58 7.30
CA ALA A 19 -5.90 8.59 8.32
C ALA A 19 -4.52 9.25 8.17
N ALA A 20 -3.47 8.47 7.91
CA ALA A 20 -2.13 8.98 7.66
C ALA A 20 -2.06 9.81 6.36
N LYS A 21 -2.68 9.33 5.29
CA LYS A 21 -2.74 10.01 3.99
C LYS A 21 -3.48 11.34 4.08
N LEU A 22 -4.62 11.39 4.76
CA LEU A 22 -5.36 12.64 5.00
C LEU A 22 -4.59 13.64 5.87
N ALA A 23 -3.80 13.14 6.82
CA ALA A 23 -2.89 13.97 7.62
C ALA A 23 -1.73 14.56 6.78
N MET A 24 -1.36 13.93 5.67
CA MET A 24 -0.30 14.40 4.77
C MET A 24 -0.82 15.25 3.60
N GLU A 25 -2.02 14.95 3.07
CA GLU A 25 -2.52 15.47 1.80
C GLU A 25 -3.76 16.39 1.94
N GLY A 26 -4.30 16.56 3.15
CA GLY A 26 -5.51 17.36 3.43
C GLY A 26 -5.28 18.68 4.17
N PHE A 27 -6.36 19.27 4.70
CA PHE A 27 -6.34 20.49 5.55
C PHE A 27 -5.51 20.36 6.85
N ALA A 28 -4.97 19.18 7.12
CA ALA A 28 -4.16 18.85 8.29
C ALA A 28 -2.67 18.70 7.96
N VAL A 29 -2.12 19.44 6.97
CA VAL A 29 -0.67 19.51 6.66
C VAL A 29 0.21 19.79 7.90
N THR A 30 -0.36 20.30 8.99
CA THR A 30 0.31 20.52 10.28
C THR A 30 0.12 19.38 11.29
N ALA A 31 -0.36 18.20 10.89
CA ALA A 31 -0.53 17.08 11.79
C ALA A 31 0.84 16.71 12.42
N PRO A 32 0.92 16.49 13.74
CA PRO A 32 2.18 16.10 14.37
C PRO A 32 2.74 14.85 13.70
N HIS A 33 4.04 14.83 13.43
CA HIS A 33 4.73 13.64 12.91
C HIS A 33 4.48 12.40 13.78
N GLU A 34 4.27 12.58 15.08
CA GLU A 34 3.89 11.53 16.02
C GLU A 34 2.59 10.84 15.59
N PHE A 35 1.57 11.59 15.17
CA PHE A 35 0.30 11.03 14.70
C PHE A 35 0.51 10.12 13.51
N VAL A 36 1.21 10.61 12.47
CA VAL A 36 1.56 9.82 11.29
C VAL A 36 2.40 8.59 11.65
N THR A 37 3.37 8.75 12.54
CA THR A 37 4.27 7.68 12.97
C THR A 37 3.49 6.58 13.69
N THR A 38 2.56 6.94 14.58
CA THR A 38 1.67 5.97 15.26
C THR A 38 0.83 5.20 14.25
N LYS A 39 0.30 5.87 13.21
CA LYS A 39 -0.47 5.19 12.15
C LYS A 39 0.38 4.19 11.38
N MET A 40 1.62 4.54 11.03
CA MET A 40 2.55 3.63 10.36
C MET A 40 2.98 2.46 11.24
N GLN A 41 3.20 2.69 12.55
CA GLN A 41 3.50 1.64 13.50
C GLN A 41 2.34 0.65 13.68
N ASN A 42 1.09 1.14 13.65
CA ASN A 42 -0.10 0.29 13.68
C ASN A 42 -0.19 -0.60 12.43
N ILE A 43 0.15 -0.07 11.24
CA ILE A 43 0.23 -0.86 10.00
C ILE A 43 1.31 -1.94 10.10
N ALA A 44 2.50 -1.59 10.62
CA ALA A 44 3.58 -2.57 10.83
C ALA A 44 3.17 -3.68 11.82
N THR A 45 2.43 -3.34 12.88
CA THR A 45 1.89 -4.32 13.83
C THR A 45 0.87 -5.25 13.16
N CYS A 46 -0.03 -4.71 12.35
CA CYS A 46 -1.00 -5.51 11.59
C CYS A 46 -0.30 -6.42 10.57
N HIS A 47 0.78 -5.97 9.95
CA HIS A 47 1.60 -6.79 9.04
C HIS A 47 2.23 -7.97 9.79
N GLN A 48 2.81 -7.76 10.97
CA GLN A 48 3.34 -8.85 11.79
C GLN A 48 2.27 -9.86 12.22
N GLU A 49 1.04 -9.41 12.50
CA GLU A 49 -0.09 -10.32 12.78
C GLU A 49 -0.53 -11.10 11.54
N LEU A 50 -0.56 -10.46 10.37
CA LEU A 50 -0.83 -11.13 9.10
C LEU A 50 0.23 -12.18 8.78
N ILE A 51 1.53 -11.91 9.01
CA ILE A 51 2.60 -12.89 8.78
C ILE A 51 2.32 -14.18 9.56
N LYS A 52 1.87 -14.07 10.82
CA LYS A 52 1.55 -15.22 11.68
C LYS A 52 0.33 -16.00 11.18
N LEU A 53 -0.59 -15.36 10.45
CA LEU A 53 -1.86 -15.95 10.01
C LEU A 53 -1.79 -16.54 8.60
N VAL A 54 -1.11 -15.86 7.66
CA VAL A 54 -1.13 -16.20 6.23
C VAL A 54 0.26 -16.39 5.63
N GLY A 55 1.33 -16.18 6.41
CA GLY A 55 2.71 -16.22 5.93
C GLY A 55 3.18 -14.88 5.35
N GLU A 56 4.49 -14.73 5.22
CA GLU A 56 5.14 -13.45 4.89
C GLU A 56 4.77 -12.89 3.52
N GLN A 57 4.73 -13.74 2.49
CA GLN A 57 4.38 -13.31 1.13
C GLN A 57 2.94 -12.83 1.05
N GLU A 58 1.99 -13.59 1.61
CA GLU A 58 0.57 -13.24 1.56
C GLU A 58 0.27 -12.01 2.44
N ALA A 59 0.92 -11.88 3.60
CA ALA A 59 0.82 -10.70 4.45
C ALA A 59 1.30 -9.43 3.74
N THR A 60 2.44 -9.51 3.05
CA THR A 60 3.00 -8.39 2.29
C THR A 60 2.11 -8.01 1.12
N LYS A 61 1.57 -9.01 0.40
CA LYS A 61 0.60 -8.80 -0.68
C LYS A 61 -0.66 -8.10 -0.19
N VAL A 62 -1.22 -8.53 0.94
CA VAL A 62 -2.42 -7.93 1.54
C VAL A 62 -2.18 -6.46 1.94
N VAL A 63 -1.02 -6.13 2.51
CA VAL A 63 -0.66 -4.74 2.84
C VAL A 63 -0.46 -3.91 1.58
N ALA A 64 0.28 -4.43 0.60
CA ALA A 64 0.52 -3.80 -0.69
C ALA A 64 -0.78 -3.47 -1.43
N GLU A 65 -1.68 -4.46 -1.57
CA GLU A 65 -3.02 -4.27 -2.14
C GLU A 65 -3.77 -3.17 -1.39
N THR A 66 -3.75 -3.19 -0.06
CA THR A 66 -4.51 -2.22 0.74
C THR A 66 -3.98 -0.78 0.61
N ILE A 67 -2.67 -0.60 0.43
CA ILE A 67 -2.01 0.71 0.31
C ILE A 67 -2.08 1.27 -1.12
N TRP A 68 -1.94 0.41 -2.13
CA TRP A 68 -1.91 0.81 -3.55
C TRP A 68 -3.30 0.76 -4.23
N GLU A 69 -4.27 -0.06 -3.78
CA GLU A 69 -5.63 -0.10 -4.37
C GLU A 69 -6.38 1.25 -4.39
N PRO A 70 -6.33 2.11 -3.36
CA PRO A 70 -7.03 3.40 -3.44
C PRO A 70 -6.28 4.45 -4.27
N ALA A 71 -5.01 4.25 -4.64
CA ALA A 71 -4.22 5.18 -5.45
C ALA A 71 -4.21 4.83 -6.95
N ASP A 72 -4.33 3.53 -7.29
CA ASP A 72 -4.03 3.06 -8.65
C ASP A 72 -5.26 2.78 -9.53
N ARG A 73 -6.49 2.93 -9.01
CA ARG A 73 -7.70 2.82 -9.86
C ARG A 73 -7.79 3.92 -10.95
N GLN A 74 -6.98 4.97 -10.89
CA GLN A 74 -6.86 5.96 -11.98
C GLN A 74 -5.61 5.77 -12.87
N GLY A 75 -4.69 4.86 -12.52
CA GLY A 75 -3.41 4.69 -13.23
C GLY A 75 -3.29 3.40 -14.06
N LEU A 76 -3.91 2.31 -13.63
CA LEU A 76 -3.71 0.99 -14.25
C LEU A 76 -4.53 0.76 -15.53
N GLU A 77 -5.50 1.62 -15.85
CA GLU A 77 -6.19 1.57 -17.16
C GLU A 77 -5.31 2.07 -18.32
N LYS A 78 -4.17 2.74 -18.03
CA LYS A 78 -3.28 3.28 -19.07
C LYS A 78 -2.05 2.43 -19.38
N ILE A 79 -1.78 1.36 -18.63
CA ILE A 79 -0.58 0.52 -18.83
C ILE A 79 -0.86 -0.71 -19.71
N SER A 80 -2.11 -0.95 -20.11
CA SER A 80 -2.47 -2.09 -21.00
C SER A 80 -2.28 -1.79 -22.50
N HIS A 81 -1.86 -0.59 -22.90
CA HIS A 81 -1.68 -0.23 -24.31
C HIS A 81 -0.41 0.58 -24.57
N ASN A 82 0.77 0.01 -24.31
CA ASN A 82 1.92 0.38 -25.12
C ASN A 82 2.95 -0.77 -25.23
N PRO A 83 2.90 -1.58 -26.29
CA PRO A 83 3.94 -2.55 -26.59
C PRO A 83 4.87 -2.02 -27.67
N GLU A 84 5.60 -0.91 -27.46
CA GLU A 84 6.57 -0.47 -28.47
C GLU A 84 7.93 -0.06 -27.91
N THR A 85 8.86 -0.98 -28.14
CA THR A 85 10.26 -0.79 -28.53
C THR A 85 11.28 -0.41 -27.45
N VAL A 86 11.81 -1.47 -26.84
CA VAL A 86 13.25 -1.56 -26.57
C VAL A 86 13.99 -1.35 -27.89
N THR A 87 14.69 -0.23 -28.04
CA THR A 87 15.86 -0.16 -28.92
C THR A 87 17.00 0.37 -28.08
N GLN A 88 17.86 -0.56 -27.67
CA GLN A 88 19.17 -0.31 -27.08
C GLN A 88 20.15 0.20 -28.16
N PRO A 89 21.30 0.78 -27.76
CA PRO A 89 21.96 1.88 -28.45
C PRO A 89 22.88 1.41 -29.57
N ASP A 90 22.95 2.19 -30.65
CA ASP A 90 24.04 2.07 -31.62
C ASP A 90 25.32 2.63 -31.01
N ALA A 91 26.23 1.72 -30.71
CA ALA A 91 27.67 1.98 -30.65
C ALA A 91 28.25 1.89 -32.07
N ASP A 92 29.28 2.71 -32.31
CA ASP A 92 30.30 2.60 -33.38
C ASP A 92 30.00 3.16 -34.79
N HIS A 93 30.36 4.44 -35.01
CA HIS A 93 31.33 4.87 -36.04
C HIS A 93 31.73 6.35 -35.89
#